data_AF-A0A7V5FNR5-F1
#
_entry.id   AF-A0A7V5FNR5-F1
#
_cell.length_a   1.000
_cell.length_b   1.000
_cell.length_c   1.000
_cell.angle_alpha   90.00
_cell.angle_beta   90.00
_cell.angle_gamma   90.00
#
_symmetry.space_group_name_H-M   'P 1'
#
loop_
_entity.id
_entity.type
_entity.pdbx_description
1 polymer ?
#
loop_
_entity_poly.entity_id
_entity_poly.type
_entity_poly.pdbx_seq_one_letter_code
_entity_poly.pdbx_strand_id
1 'polypeptide(L)'
;MNLSQAQGSKIEKINDDFRKNALKKYNDIKAARTDINDSLKRDNPDFSEIRSKIRRITDIQLQVKLATVDAYEKAYDVLNKNQKVKLSSLLAQFQQLNSQNTPQTTEE
;
A
#
# COMPACT_ATOMS: atom_id res chain seq x y z
N MET A 1 20.43 11.03 -1.83
CA MET A 1 20.06 11.16 -0.41
C MET A 1 21.17 10.48 0.38
N ASN A 2 21.88 11.14 1.30
CA ASN A 2 23.04 10.52 1.99
C ASN A 2 22.59 9.97 3.34
N LEU A 3 22.29 8.68 3.40
CA LEU A 3 21.89 7.98 4.62
C LEU A 3 23.13 7.36 5.27
N SER A 4 23.23 7.42 6.60
CA SER A 4 24.22 6.59 7.29
C SER A 4 23.84 5.11 7.17
N GLN A 5 24.83 4.22 7.33
CA GLN A 5 24.59 2.77 7.32
C GLN A 5 23.52 2.36 8.33
N ALA A 6 23.57 2.93 9.54
CA ALA A 6 22.58 2.66 10.59
C ALA A 6 21.16 3.14 10.21
N GLN A 7 21.03 4.28 9.53
CA GLN A 7 19.73 4.74 9.03
C GLN A 7 19.22 3.85 7.90
N GLY A 8 20.10 3.45 6.98
CA GLY A 8 19.78 2.52 5.89
C GLY A 8 19.22 1.21 6.42
N SER A 9 19.93 0.54 7.33
CA SER A 9 19.48 -0.73 7.91
C SER A 9 18.17 -0.61 8.69
N LYS A 10 17.92 0.51 9.37
CA LYS A 10 16.63 0.74 10.07
C LYS A 10 15.47 0.87 9.08
N ILE A 11 15.65 1.65 8.02
CA ILE A 11 14.62 1.86 6.99
C ILE A 11 14.35 0.56 6.22
N GLU A 12 15.40 -0.21 5.91
CA GLU A 12 15.27 -1.53 5.28
C GLU A 12 14.44 -2.47 6.14
N LYS A 13 14.73 -2.57 7.44
CA LYS A 13 13.95 -3.39 8.37
C LYS A 13 12.47 -2.96 8.42
N ILE A 14 12.19 -1.66 8.48
CA ILE A 14 10.81 -1.13 8.45
C ILE A 14 10.09 -1.59 7.18
N ASN A 15 10.76 -1.51 6.02
CA ASN A 15 10.20 -1.95 4.74
C ASN A 15 9.96 -3.46 4.69
N ASP A 16 10.88 -4.27 5.20
CA ASP A 16 10.74 -5.72 5.20
C ASP A 16 9.62 -6.19 6.12
N ASP A 17 9.50 -5.60 7.31
CA ASP A 17 8.42 -5.87 8.24
C ASP A 17 7.06 -5.49 7.63
N PHE A 18 6.98 -4.35 6.95
CA PHE A 18 5.79 -3.95 6.20
C PHE A 18 5.47 -4.94 5.08
N ARG A 19 6.44 -5.28 4.22
CA ARG A 19 6.26 -6.18 3.07
C ARG A 19 5.77 -7.56 3.50
N LYS A 20 6.36 -8.13 4.56
CA LYS A 20 5.95 -9.43 5.11
C LYS A 20 4.49 -9.42 5.56
N ASN A 21 4.09 -8.36 6.27
CA ASN A 21 2.71 -8.21 6.75
C ASN A 21 1.72 -7.94 5.61
N ALA A 22 2.10 -7.12 4.64
CA ALA A 22 1.30 -6.83 3.46
C ALA A 22 1.09 -8.08 2.59
N LEU A 23 2.13 -8.89 2.39
CA LEU A 23 2.05 -10.14 1.63
C LEU A 23 1.01 -11.10 2.21
N LYS A 24 1.01 -11.27 3.54
CA LYS A 24 0.00 -12.10 4.22
C LYS A 24 -1.42 -11.58 3.94
N LYS A 25 -1.64 -10.27 4.09
CA LYS A 25 -2.93 -9.62 3.83
C LYS A 25 -3.38 -9.75 2.37
N TYR A 26 -2.46 -9.68 1.41
CA TYR A 26 -2.78 -9.91 0.00
C TYR A 26 -3.20 -11.35 -0.28
N ASN A 27 -2.56 -12.32 0.35
CA ASN A 27 -2.98 -13.72 0.27
C ASN A 27 -4.38 -13.92 0.88
N ASP A 28 -4.67 -13.30 2.02
CA ASP A 28 -5.99 -13.35 2.64
C ASP A 28 -7.08 -12.77 1.72
N ILE A 29 -6.79 -11.63 1.05
CA ILE A 29 -7.70 -11.05 0.04
C ILE A 29 -7.90 -11.99 -1.13
N LYS A 30 -6.83 -12.62 -1.62
CA LYS A 30 -6.90 -13.56 -2.75
C LYS A 30 -7.79 -14.76 -2.40
N ALA A 31 -7.59 -15.36 -1.23
CA ALA A 31 -8.42 -16.45 -0.74
C ALA A 31 -9.90 -16.02 -0.62
N ALA A 32 -10.17 -14.87 -0.01
CA ALA A 32 -11.54 -14.36 0.13
C ALA A 32 -12.23 -14.11 -1.22
N ARG A 33 -11.48 -13.67 -2.24
CA ARG A 33 -12.01 -13.49 -3.61
C ARG A 33 -12.36 -14.82 -4.26
N THR A 34 -11.52 -15.85 -4.09
CA THR A 34 -11.82 -17.21 -4.56
C THR A 34 -13.11 -17.72 -3.91
N ASP A 35 -13.22 -17.61 -2.58
CA ASP A 35 -14.42 -18.04 -1.84
C ASP A 35 -15.69 -17.34 -2.32
N ILE A 36 -15.61 -16.02 -2.60
CA ILE A 36 -16.74 -15.26 -3.14
C ILE A 36 -17.16 -15.81 -4.51
N ASN A 37 -16.19 -16.07 -5.39
CA ASN A 37 -16.45 -16.60 -6.73
C ASN A 37 -17.11 -17.99 -6.66
N ASP A 38 -16.66 -18.84 -5.74
CA ASP A 38 -17.26 -20.16 -5.55
C ASP A 38 -18.66 -20.08 -4.94
N SER A 39 -18.88 -19.13 -4.02
CA SER A 39 -20.19 -18.88 -3.41
C SER A 39 -21.23 -18.39 -4.43
N LEU A 40 -20.81 -17.54 -5.38
CA LEU A 40 -21.66 -17.01 -6.45
C LEU A 40 -22.08 -18.09 -7.46
N LYS A 41 -21.33 -19.19 -7.59
CA LYS A 41 -21.59 -20.27 -8.55
C LYS A 41 -22.51 -21.37 -8.00
N ARG A 42 -22.91 -21.31 -6.73
CA ARG A 42 -23.84 -22.28 -6.12
C ARG A 42 -25.24 -22.10 -6.71
N ASP A 43 -26.05 -23.15 -6.71
CA ASP A 43 -27.44 -23.10 -7.22
C ASP A 43 -28.32 -22.12 -6.44
N ASN A 44 -28.03 -21.92 -5.14
CA ASN A 44 -28.66 -20.90 -4.31
C ASN A 44 -27.58 -20.09 -3.55
N PRO A 45 -27.04 -19.01 -4.15
CA PRO A 45 -26.00 -18.20 -3.53
C PRO A 45 -26.48 -17.48 -2.26
N ASP A 46 -25.69 -17.57 -1.18
CA ASP A 46 -25.89 -16.74 0.02
C ASP A 46 -25.26 -15.35 -0.18
N PHE A 47 -26.09 -14.40 -0.64
CA PHE A 47 -25.65 -13.02 -0.84
C PHE A 47 -25.30 -12.29 0.46
N SER A 48 -25.78 -12.74 1.62
CA SER A 48 -25.39 -12.17 2.91
C SER A 48 -23.95 -12.53 3.25
N GLU A 49 -23.59 -13.80 3.08
CA GLU A 49 -22.21 -14.29 3.25
C GLU A 49 -21.25 -13.56 2.29
N ILE A 50 -21.62 -13.46 1.00
CA ILE A 50 -20.82 -12.78 -0.02
C ILE A 50 -20.56 -11.32 0.35
N ARG A 51 -21.60 -10.57 0.75
CA ARG A 51 -21.46 -9.16 1.18
C ARG A 51 -20.54 -9.04 2.40
N SER A 52 -20.63 -9.98 3.34
CA SER A 52 -19.74 -10.02 4.50
C SER A 52 -18.27 -10.21 4.10
N LYS A 53 -17.99 -11.15 3.19
CA LYS A 53 -16.63 -11.37 2.65
C LYS A 53 -16.10 -10.14 1.89
N ILE A 54 -16.94 -9.44 1.13
CA ILE A 54 -16.56 -8.19 0.44
C ILE A 54 -16.15 -7.11 1.44
N ARG A 55 -16.96 -6.88 2.50
CA ARG A 55 -16.60 -5.92 3.55
C ARG A 55 -15.26 -6.28 4.21
N ARG A 56 -15.05 -7.56 4.48
CA ARG A 56 -13.78 -8.04 5.03
C ARG A 56 -12.58 -7.75 4.12
N ILE A 57 -12.73 -7.91 2.80
CA ILE A 57 -11.69 -7.53 1.84
C ILE A 57 -11.39 -6.03 1.93
N THR A 58 -12.42 -5.19 1.97
CA THR A 58 -12.26 -3.73 2.10
C THR A 58 -11.52 -3.36 3.39
N ASP A 59 -11.85 -3.98 4.52
CA ASP A 59 -11.16 -3.76 5.79
C ASP A 59 -9.68 -4.15 5.71
N ILE A 60 -9.36 -5.29 5.08
CA ILE A 60 -7.96 -5.72 4.91
C ILE A 60 -7.21 -4.75 4.01
N GLN A 61 -7.82 -4.28 2.92
CA GLN A 61 -7.23 -3.28 2.04
C GLN A 61 -6.97 -1.96 2.78
N LEU A 62 -7.91 -1.51 3.61
CA LEU A 62 -7.73 -0.33 4.44
C LEU A 62 -6.54 -0.52 5.40
N GLN A 63 -6.46 -1.66 6.07
CA GLN A 63 -5.33 -1.97 6.97
C GLN A 63 -3.98 -1.96 6.24
N VAL A 64 -3.90 -2.48 5.01
CA VAL A 64 -2.66 -2.40 4.20
C VAL A 64 -2.30 -0.94 3.91
N LYS A 65 -3.28 -0.11 3.50
CA LYS A 65 -3.04 1.31 3.20
C LYS A 65 -2.55 2.08 4.43
N LEU A 66 -3.18 1.85 5.59
CA LEU A 66 -2.76 2.46 6.86
C LEU A 66 -1.35 2.00 7.25
N ALA A 67 -1.05 0.70 7.15
CA ALA A 67 0.28 0.17 7.44
C ALA A 67 1.37 0.77 6.51
N THR A 68 1.03 1.12 5.27
CA THR A 68 1.93 1.86 4.39
C THR A 68 2.26 3.23 4.96
N VAL A 69 1.25 3.99 5.40
CA VAL A 69 1.43 5.31 6.03
C VAL A 69 2.31 5.17 7.28
N ASP A 70 2.02 4.21 8.15
CA ASP A 70 2.81 3.96 9.36
C ASP A 70 4.28 3.63 9.03
N ALA A 71 4.53 2.86 7.97
CA ALA A 71 5.89 2.52 7.54
C ALA A 71 6.63 3.77 7.02
N TYR A 72 5.96 4.62 6.25
CA TYR A 72 6.51 5.90 5.80
C TYR A 72 6.81 6.84 6.95
N GLU A 73 5.91 6.96 7.92
CA GLU A 73 6.10 7.80 9.12
C GLU A 73 7.32 7.33 9.91
N LYS A 74 7.42 6.03 10.20
CA LYS A 74 8.58 5.45 10.91
C LYS A 74 9.88 5.68 10.15
N ALA A 75 9.88 5.51 8.82
CA ALA A 75 11.06 5.76 8.00
C ALA A 75 11.43 7.25 7.98
N TYR A 76 10.44 8.15 7.93
CA TYR A 76 10.63 9.59 8.00
C TYR A 76 11.31 10.00 9.30
N ASP A 77 10.93 9.41 10.43
CA ASP A 77 11.50 9.73 11.75
C ASP A 77 12.94 9.24 11.96
N VAL A 78 13.41 8.32 11.13
CA VAL A 78 14.84 7.93 11.10
C VAL A 78 15.71 9.05 10.50
N LEU A 79 15.13 9.97 9.72
CA LEU A 79 15.85 11.03 9.03
C LEU A 79 16.09 12.26 9.91
N ASN A 80 17.25 12.89 9.74
CA ASN A 80 17.51 14.20 10.35
C ASN A 80 16.85 15.34 9.55
N LYS A 81 16.84 16.56 10.11
CA LYS A 81 16.20 17.74 9.51
C LYS A 81 16.64 17.99 8.06
N ASN A 82 17.93 17.94 7.78
CA ASN A 82 18.46 18.20 6.43
C ASN A 82 18.03 17.10 5.43
N GLN A 83 18.01 15.85 5.87
CA GLN A 83 17.52 14.73 5.08
C GLN A 83 16.01 14.82 4.82
N LYS A 84 15.21 15.25 5.81
CA LYS A 84 13.77 15.49 5.68
C LYS A 84 13.46 16.57 4.64
N VAL A 85 14.19 17.70 4.67
CA VAL A 85 14.06 18.76 3.64
C VAL A 85 14.36 18.21 2.25
N LYS A 86 15.47 17.47 2.10
CA LYS A 86 15.84 16.87 0.81
C LYS A 86 14.81 15.87 0.32
N LEU A 87 14.20 15.09 1.21
CA LEU A 87 13.10 14.18 0.87
C LEU A 87 11.90 14.95 0.31
N SER A 88 11.47 16.02 0.97
CA SER A 88 10.34 16.83 0.51
C SER A 88 10.58 17.42 -0.88
N SER A 89 11.80 17.91 -1.15
CA SER A 89 12.16 18.41 -2.48
C SER A 89 12.11 17.31 -3.55
N LEU A 90 12.59 16.10 -3.24
CA LEU A 90 12.53 14.96 -4.17
C LEU A 90 11.09 14.53 -4.44
N LEU A 91 10.22 14.50 -3.42
CA LEU A 91 8.81 14.17 -3.59
C LEU A 91 8.08 15.19 -4.46
N ALA A 92 8.35 16.49 -4.27
CA ALA A 92 7.79 17.54 -5.10
C ALA A 92 8.23 17.43 -6.57
N GLN A 93 9.50 17.11 -6.82
CA GLN A 93 10.02 16.86 -8.18
C GLN A 93 9.35 15.64 -8.83
N PHE A 94 9.20 14.55 -8.07
CA PHE A 94 8.55 13.34 -8.56
C PHE A 94 7.08 13.58 -8.93
N GLN A 95 6.37 14.39 -8.14
CA GLN A 95 5.00 14.79 -8.46
C GLN A 95 4.92 15.61 -9.75
N GLN A 96 5.84 16.56 -9.95
CA GLN A 96 5.90 17.35 -11.19
C GLN A 96 6.19 16.49 -12.42
N LEU A 97 7.12 15.53 -12.32
CA LEU A 97 7.44 14.60 -13.40
C LEU A 97 6.26 13.69 -13.77
N ASN A 98 5.49 13.22 -12.79
CA ASN A 98 4.31 12.39 -13.07
C ASN A 98 3.18 13.20 -13.72
N SER A 99 2.99 14.46 -13.34
CA SER A 99 2.01 15.35 -13.98
C SER A 99 2.35 15.68 -15.44
N GLN A 100 3.65 15.74 -15.78
CA GLN A 100 4.11 15.98 -17.16
C GLN A 100 3.98 14.76 -18.09
N ASN A 101 3.90 13.55 -17.54
CA ASN A 101 3.79 12.30 -18.30
C ASN A 101 2.35 11.76 -18.41
N THR A 102 1.36 12.47 -17.89
CA THR A 102 -0.05 12.14 -18.12
C THR A 102 -0.38 12.43 -19.59
N PRO A 103 -0.71 11.44 -20.44
CA PRO A 103 -1.14 11.72 -21.80
C PRO A 103 -2.38 12.60 -21.73
N GLN A 104 -2.34 13.74 -22.43
CA GLN A 104 -3.54 14.52 -22.72
C GLN A 104 -4.48 13.57 -23.47
N THR A 105 -5.53 13.08 -22.80
CA THR A 105 -6.69 12.55 -23.51
C THR A 105 -7.25 13.71 -24.33
N THR A 106 -6.83 13.77 -25.59
CA THR A 106 -7.59 14.45 -26.64
C THR A 106 -8.98 13.82 -26.65
N GLU A 107 -9.94 14.55 -26.10
CA GLU A 107 -11.35 14.33 -26.38
C GLU A 107 -11.57 14.74 -27.85
N GLU A 108 -11.82 13.76 -28.72
CA GLU A 108 -12.49 13.93 -30.01
C GLU A 108 -13.96 13.52 -29.87
#